data_AF-A0A7C7PQ76-F1
#
_entry.id   AF-A0A7C7PQ76-F1
#
_cell.length_a   1.000
_cell.length_b   1.000
_cell.length_c   1.000
_cell.angle_alpha   90.00
_cell.angle_beta   90.00
_cell.angle_gamma   90.00
#
_symmetry.space_group_name_H-M   'P 1'
#
loop_
_entity.id
_entity.type
_entity.pdbx_description
1 polymer ?
#
loop_
_entity_poly.entity_id
_entity_poly.type
_entity_poly.pdbx_seq_one_letter_code
_entity_poly.pdbx_strand_id
1 'polypeptide(L)' 'RCTVSVRTHWTTGVEMEALCGVNAGLLCAWDMLKSIEKDDDGQYPSAVIDDVRVLRKSKGETSAI' A
#
# COMPACT_ATOMS: atom_id res chain seq x y z
N ARG A 1 -1.97 10.01 -2.52
CA ARG A 1 -0.89 9.11 -3.02
C ARG A 1 -0.14 8.52 -1.82
N CYS A 2 -0.05 7.20 -1.72
CA CYS A 2 0.73 6.49 -0.70
C CYS A 2 1.89 5.75 -1.37
N THR A 3 3.05 5.67 -0.73
CA THR A 3 4.19 4.89 -1.23
C THR A 3 4.90 4.26 -0.06
N VAL A 4 5.00 2.93 -0.07
CA VAL A 4 5.70 2.15 0.95
C VAL A 4 6.90 1.46 0.32
N SER A 5 8.04 1.55 1.01
CA SER A 5 9.28 0.87 0.64
C SER A 5 9.64 -0.12 1.74
N VAL A 6 9.76 -1.40 1.37
CA VAL A 6 10.15 -2.46 2.29
C VAL A 6 11.52 -2.99 1.88
N ARG A 7 12.40 -3.21 2.88
CA ARG A 7 13.71 -3.81 2.70
C ARG A 7 13.85 -4.97 3.68
N THR A 8 14.33 -6.10 3.18
CA THR A 8 14.65 -7.26 4.01
C THR A 8 15.97 -7.89 3.58
N HIS A 9 16.59 -8.62 4.48
CA HIS A 9 17.72 -9.50 4.19
C HIS A 9 17.23 -10.95 4.27
N TRP A 10 16.59 -11.41 3.20
CA TRP A 10 16.02 -12.76 3.11
C TRP A 10 16.07 -13.30 1.69
N THR A 11 15.85 -14.61 1.57
CA THR A 11 15.83 -15.33 0.28
C THR A 11 14.58 -15.04 -0.55
N THR A 12 13.48 -14.65 0.11
CA THR A 12 12.20 -14.27 -0.50
C THR A 12 12.11 -12.76 -0.78
N GLY A 13 11.34 -12.40 -1.80
CA GLY A 13 10.97 -11.01 -2.08
C GLY A 13 10.01 -10.46 -1.01
N VAL A 14 9.90 -9.13 -0.95
CA VAL A 14 9.02 -8.39 -0.02
C VAL A 14 8.01 -7.49 -0.72
N GLU A 15 7.59 -7.88 -1.94
CA GLU A 15 6.60 -7.15 -2.70
C GLU A 15 5.24 -7.13 -1.99
N MET A 16 4.89 -8.24 -1.35
CA MET A 16 3.60 -8.42 -0.68
C MET A 16 3.50 -7.56 0.59
N GLU A 17 4.59 -7.43 1.33
CA GLU A 17 4.70 -6.57 2.51
C GLU A 17 4.57 -5.10 2.12
N ALA A 18 5.17 -4.71 0.98
CA ALA A 18 5.03 -3.36 0.47
C ALA A 18 3.59 -3.06 0.04
N LEU A 19 2.92 -3.98 -0.67
CA LEU A 19 1.52 -3.85 -1.07
C LEU A 19 0.59 -3.80 0.15
N CYS A 20 0.82 -4.67 1.12
CA CYS A 20 0.07 -4.70 2.38
C CYS A 20 0.22 -3.37 3.14
N GLY A 21 1.43 -2.83 3.22
CA GLY A 21 1.70 -1.54 3.85
C GLY A 21 0.98 -0.38 3.14
N VAL A 22 0.98 -0.34 1.81
CA VAL A 22 0.24 0.69 1.05
C VAL A 22 -1.26 0.59 1.34
N ASN A 23 -1.83 -0.63 1.28
CA ASN A 23 -3.25 -0.83 1.55
C ASN A 23 -3.61 -0.41 2.98
N ALA A 24 -2.82 -0.80 3.98
CA ALA A 24 -3.04 -0.40 5.36
C ALA A 24 -2.97 1.12 5.54
N GLY A 25 -2.01 1.79 4.90
CA GLY A 25 -1.88 3.24 4.93
C GLY A 25 -3.06 3.97 4.28
N LEU A 26 -3.53 3.48 3.13
CA LEU A 26 -4.69 4.05 2.43
C LEU A 26 -5.99 3.82 3.20
N LEU A 27 -6.19 2.65 3.78
CA LEU A 27 -7.34 2.35 4.64
C LEU A 27 -7.34 3.21 5.90
N CYS A 28 -6.18 3.43 6.51
CA CYS A 28 -6.04 4.33 7.67
C CYS A 28 -6.39 5.78 7.32
N ALA A 29 -5.91 6.26 6.16
CA ALA A 29 -6.26 7.60 5.69
C ALA A 29 -7.77 7.73 5.42
N TRP A 30 -8.38 6.71 4.82
CA TRP A 30 -9.84 6.69 4.60
C TRP A 30 -10.61 6.65 5.92
N ASP A 31 -10.18 5.87 6.92
CA ASP A 31 -10.82 5.84 8.23
C ASP A 31 -10.88 7.22 8.90
N MET A 32 -9.86 8.06 8.69
CA MET A 32 -9.83 9.44 9.18
C MET A 32 -10.75 10.39 8.40
N LEU A 33 -11.00 10.10 7.11
CA LEU A 33 -11.80 10.93 6.21
C LEU A 33 -13.26 10.44 6.06
N LYS A 34 -13.60 9.31 6.68
CA LYS A 34 -14.90 8.65 6.54
C LYS A 34 -16.08 9.57 6.85
N SER A 35 -15.95 10.49 7.80
CA SER A 35 -17.05 11.40 8.15
C SER A 35 -17.30 12.49 7.10
N ILE A 36 -16.33 12.75 6.22
CA ILE A 36 -16.39 13.79 5.19
C ILE A 36 -16.84 13.20 3.85
N GLU A 37 -16.35 12.01 3.50
CA GLU A 37 -16.69 11.30 2.26
C GLU A 37 -18.04 10.58 2.31
N LYS A 38 -18.64 10.50 3.50
CA LYS A 38 -19.92 9.80 3.73
C LYS A 38 -21.08 10.69 3.32
N ASP A 39 -21.98 10.15 2.50
CA ASP A 39 -23.22 10.83 2.12
C ASP A 39 -24.31 10.72 3.21
N ASP A 40 -25.46 11.35 2.97
CA ASP A 40 -26.59 11.36 3.91
C ASP A 40 -27.18 9.96 4.15
N ASP A 41 -27.05 9.03 3.19
CA ASP A 41 -27.45 7.62 3.29
C ASP A 41 -26.38 6.74 3.96
N GLY A 42 -25.22 7.31 4.21
CA GLY A 42 -24.10 6.69 4.89
C GLY A 42 -23.15 5.87 4.02
N GLN A 43 -23.22 6.07 2.71
CA GLN A 43 -22.44 5.40 1.68
C GLN A 43 -21.23 6.26 1.27
N TYR A 44 -20.34 5.67 0.49
CA TYR A 44 -19.13 6.32 -0.04
C TYR A 44 -19.16 6.30 -1.58
N PRO A 45 -19.87 7.24 -2.23
CA PRO A 45 -20.11 7.19 -3.68
C PRO A 45 -18.86 7.51 -4.51
N SER A 46 -17.95 8.34 -3.97
CA SER A 46 -16.73 8.79 -4.66
C SER A 46 -15.46 8.09 -4.20
N ALA A 47 -15.44 7.57 -2.98
CA ALA A 47 -14.20 7.11 -2.37
C ALA A 47 -13.75 5.77 -2.99
N VAL A 48 -12.55 5.77 -3.54
CA VAL A 48 -11.94 4.62 -4.19
C VAL A 48 -10.45 4.58 -3.86
N ILE A 49 -9.95 3.37 -3.63
CA ILE A 49 -8.51 3.08 -3.63
C ILE A 49 -8.19 2.44 -4.97
N ASP A 50 -7.39 3.11 -5.79
CA ASP A 50 -6.99 2.65 -7.11
C ASP A 50 -5.45 2.69 -7.31
N ASP A 51 -5.01 2.21 -8.48
CA ASP A 51 -3.63 2.25 -8.97
C ASP A 51 -2.57 1.70 -7.98
N VAL A 52 -2.95 0.73 -7.15
CA VAL A 52 -2.03 0.04 -6.25
C VAL A 52 -1.16 -0.92 -7.06
N ARG A 53 0.10 -0.54 -7.27
CA ARG A 53 1.07 -1.32 -8.04
C ARG A 53 2.47 -1.29 -7.44
N VAL A 54 3.25 -2.33 -7.71
CA VAL A 54 4.67 -2.37 -7.36
C VAL A 54 5.44 -1.45 -8.32
N LEU A 55 6.10 -0.42 -7.78
CA LEU A 55 6.88 0.53 -8.59
C LEU A 55 8.28 0.03 -8.92
N ARG A 56 8.92 -0.66 -7.96
CA ARG A 56 10.28 -1.18 -8.12
C ARG A 56 10.49 -2.37 -7.19
N LYS A 57 11.07 -3.44 -7.73
CA LYS A 57 11.64 -4.55 -6.96
C LYS A 57 13.12 -4.65 -7.30
N SER A 58 13.97 -4.74 -6.27
CA SER A 58 15.40 -5.02 -6.43
C SER A 58 15.76 -6.16 -5.50
N LYS A 59 16.28 -7.26 -6.06
CA LYS A 59 16.89 -8.34 -5.29
C LYS A 59 18.39 -8.08 -5.29
N GLY A 60 19.00 -7.98 -4.10
CA GLY A 60 20.45 -7.98 -4.01
C GLY A 60 20.94 -9.36 -4.43
N GLU A 61 21.65 -9.46 -5.54
CA GLU A 61 22.46 -10.65 -5.80
C GLU A 61 23.54 -10.70 -4.72
N THR A 62 23.51 -11.75 -3.91
CA THR A 62 24.71 -12.14 -3.18
C THR A 62 25.73 -12.49 -4.26
N SER A 63 26.71 -11.60 -4.51
CA SER A 63 27.92 -11.96 -5.23
C SER A 63 28.43 -13.29 -4.65
N ALA A 64 28.37 -14.34 -5.45
CA ALA A 64 29.08 -15.57 -5.14
C ALA A 64 30.57 -15.20 -5.06
N ILE A 65 31.15 -15.37 -3.87
CA ILE A 65 32.60 -15.36 -3.65
C ILE A 65 33.07 -16.80 -3.75
#